data_AF-A0A7W1R9J9-F1
#
_entry.id   AF-A0A7W1R9J9-F1
#
_cell.length_a   1.000
_cell.length_b   1.000
_cell.length_c   1.000
_cell.angle_alpha   90.00
_cell.angle_beta   90.00
_cell.angle_gamma   90.00
#
_symmetry.space_group_name_H-M   'P 1'
#
loop_
_entity.id
_entity.type
_entity.pdbx_description
1 polymer ?
#
loop_
_entity_poly.entity_id
_entity_poly.type
_entity_poly.pdbx_seq_one_letter_code
_entity_poly.pdbx_strand_id
1 'polypeptide(L)'
;MEDNKLAADEARRAVQHETIKAEVEGDVNAEIAARADRTTRVEAQKMEEVAGEFRGKAIDEVVETEREVERARGMARVSQVVDYIFYLIYALLALRLLLALLAARSTAGFVQFIYAVTDPLYAPFRGIVASPRAEGGYTLALPIVIAIIVYALLHLGINGLLRLIAHRKTQI
;
A
#
# COMPACT_ATOMS: atom_id res chain seq x y z
N MET A 1 -34.07 -24.62 92.92
CA MET A 1 -34.88 -24.62 91.67
C MET A 1 -34.34 -23.63 90.62
N GLU A 2 -33.31 -22.83 90.91
CA GLU A 2 -32.75 -21.83 89.97
C GLU A 2 -31.80 -22.42 88.90
N ASP A 3 -31.00 -23.44 89.23
CA ASP A 3 -30.03 -24.04 88.30
C ASP A 3 -30.66 -24.63 87.03
N ASN A 4 -31.87 -25.19 87.13
CA ASN A 4 -32.59 -25.77 85.99
C ASN A 4 -33.16 -24.69 85.05
N LYS A 5 -33.35 -23.46 85.53
CA LYS A 5 -33.77 -22.33 84.68
C LYS A 5 -32.62 -21.77 83.84
N LEU A 6 -31.40 -21.75 84.39
CA LEU A 6 -30.21 -21.27 83.67
C LEU A 6 -29.84 -22.19 82.50
N ALA A 7 -29.79 -23.51 82.73
CA ALA A 7 -29.50 -24.48 81.68
C ALA A 7 -30.54 -24.45 80.54
N ALA A 8 -31.80 -24.21 80.87
CA ALA A 8 -32.88 -24.07 79.89
C ALA A 8 -32.85 -22.74 79.12
N ASP A 9 -32.24 -21.68 79.67
CA ASP A 9 -32.04 -20.39 78.98
C ASP A 9 -30.81 -20.45 78.06
N GLU A 10 -29.75 -21.11 78.52
CA GLU A 10 -28.51 -21.33 77.76
C GLU A 10 -28.75 -22.23 76.52
N ALA A 11 -29.54 -23.29 76.67
CA ALA A 11 -29.95 -24.13 75.54
C ALA A 11 -30.77 -23.35 74.50
N ARG A 12 -31.62 -22.39 74.92
CA ARG A 12 -32.37 -21.53 73.98
C ARG A 12 -31.46 -20.59 73.22
N ARG A 13 -30.44 -20.02 73.88
CA ARG A 13 -29.46 -19.15 73.22
C ARG A 13 -28.60 -19.91 72.24
N ALA A 14 -28.15 -21.12 72.58
CA ALA A 14 -27.40 -21.97 71.67
C ALA A 14 -28.19 -22.29 70.38
N VAL A 15 -29.47 -22.63 70.53
CA VAL A 15 -30.36 -22.87 69.37
C VAL A 15 -30.56 -21.59 68.56
N GLN A 16 -30.77 -20.44 69.21
CA GLN A 16 -30.90 -19.15 68.52
C GLN A 16 -29.63 -18.77 67.75
N HIS A 17 -28.45 -19.00 68.32
CA HIS A 17 -27.17 -18.71 67.68
C HIS A 17 -26.96 -19.61 66.45
N GLU A 18 -27.31 -20.90 66.52
CA GLU A 18 -27.24 -21.80 65.38
C GLU A 18 -28.20 -21.38 64.25
N THR A 19 -29.43 -20.96 64.58
CA THR A 19 -30.36 -20.45 63.56
C THR A 19 -29.90 -19.15 62.91
N ILE A 20 -29.38 -18.20 63.71
CA ILE A 20 -28.87 -16.92 63.19
C ILE A 20 -27.63 -17.18 62.31
N LYS A 21 -26.76 -18.08 62.73
CA LYS A 21 -25.58 -18.45 61.95
C LYS A 21 -25.95 -19.07 60.61
N ALA A 22 -26.90 -20.00 60.59
CA ALA A 22 -27.39 -20.62 59.37
C ALA A 22 -28.06 -19.60 58.41
N GLU A 23 -28.82 -18.64 58.96
CA GLU A 23 -29.43 -17.54 58.19
C GLU A 23 -28.36 -16.62 57.58
N VAL A 24 -27.39 -16.19 58.38
CA VAL A 24 -26.28 -15.33 57.92
C VAL A 24 -25.41 -16.04 56.88
N GLU A 25 -25.10 -17.32 57.06
CA GLU A 25 -24.36 -18.11 56.06
C GLU A 25 -25.11 -18.21 54.73
N GLY A 26 -26.44 -18.36 54.79
CA GLY A 26 -27.32 -18.35 53.60
C GLY A 26 -27.30 -17.01 52.87
N ASP A 27 -27.46 -15.91 53.61
CA ASP A 27 -27.46 -14.55 53.07
C ASP A 27 -26.10 -14.16 52.48
N VAL A 28 -25.01 -14.47 53.17
CA VAL A 28 -23.65 -14.18 52.69
C VAL A 28 -23.36 -14.99 51.41
N ASN A 29 -23.76 -16.26 51.36
CA ASN A 29 -23.54 -17.07 50.17
C ASN A 29 -24.36 -16.56 48.97
N ALA A 30 -25.60 -16.12 49.21
CA ALA A 30 -26.43 -15.50 48.18
C ALA A 30 -25.86 -14.14 47.72
N GLU A 31 -25.33 -13.34 48.64
CA GLU A 31 -24.67 -12.06 48.33
C GLU A 31 -23.38 -12.29 47.51
N ILE A 32 -22.56 -13.26 47.89
CA ILE A 32 -21.33 -13.62 47.16
C ILE A 32 -21.68 -14.09 45.74
N ALA A 33 -22.71 -14.94 45.59
CA ALA A 33 -23.18 -15.40 44.28
C ALA A 33 -23.68 -14.23 43.41
N ALA A 34 -24.47 -13.32 43.98
CA ALA A 34 -24.96 -12.13 43.28
C ALA A 34 -23.82 -11.15 42.89
N ARG A 35 -22.79 -11.04 43.73
CA ARG A 35 -21.63 -10.17 43.49
C ARG A 35 -20.69 -10.76 42.43
N ALA A 36 -20.53 -12.08 42.40
CA ALA A 36 -19.77 -12.78 41.37
C ALA A 36 -20.40 -12.55 39.99
N ASP A 37 -21.71 -12.77 39.84
CA ASP A 37 -22.43 -12.57 38.56
C ASP A 37 -22.29 -11.13 38.02
N ARG A 38 -22.41 -10.13 38.91
CA ARG A 38 -22.20 -8.72 38.54
C ARG A 38 -20.78 -8.46 38.06
N THR A 39 -19.77 -8.99 38.73
CA THR A 39 -18.37 -8.83 38.34
C THR A 39 -18.12 -9.44 36.96
N THR A 40 -18.62 -10.66 36.72
CA THR A 40 -18.46 -11.36 35.44
C THR A 40 -19.13 -10.61 34.28
N ARG A 41 -20.32 -10.02 34.50
CA ARG A 41 -21.01 -9.20 33.49
C ARG A 41 -20.25 -7.92 33.16
N VAL A 42 -19.72 -7.23 34.17
CA VAL A 42 -18.94 -5.99 33.96
C VAL A 42 -17.63 -6.29 33.24
N GLU A 43 -16.96 -7.39 33.58
CA GLU A 43 -15.76 -7.84 32.87
C GLU A 43 -16.06 -8.21 31.42
N ALA A 44 -17.15 -8.93 31.15
CA ALA A 44 -17.58 -9.26 29.79
C ALA A 44 -17.85 -8.00 28.94
N GLN A 45 -18.52 -6.99 29.52
CA GLN A 45 -18.78 -5.71 28.85
C GLN A 45 -17.50 -4.96 28.53
N LYS A 46 -16.55 -4.89 29.48
CA LYS A 46 -15.22 -4.29 29.23
C LYS A 46 -14.45 -5.05 28.16
N MET A 47 -14.52 -6.37 28.15
CA MET A 47 -13.84 -7.20 27.15
C MET A 47 -14.40 -6.93 25.74
N GLU A 48 -15.72 -6.76 25.64
CA GLU A 48 -16.40 -6.46 24.38
C GLU A 48 -16.11 -5.04 23.88
N GLU A 49 -16.05 -4.06 24.78
CA GLU A 49 -15.64 -2.68 24.47
C GLU A 49 -14.20 -2.63 23.95
N VAL A 50 -13.27 -3.29 24.66
CA VAL A 50 -11.86 -3.36 24.27
C VAL A 50 -11.69 -4.12 22.95
N ALA A 51 -12.42 -5.23 22.74
CA ALA A 51 -12.41 -5.95 21.48
C ALA A 51 -12.98 -5.11 20.31
N GLY A 52 -14.01 -4.29 20.58
CA GLY A 52 -14.56 -3.33 19.63
C GLY A 52 -13.56 -2.25 19.23
N GLU A 53 -12.82 -1.71 20.19
CA GLU A 53 -11.76 -0.72 19.96
C GLU A 53 -10.61 -1.30 19.13
N PHE A 54 -10.10 -2.48 19.50
CA PHE A 54 -9.05 -3.15 18.74
C PHE A 54 -9.48 -3.51 17.32
N ARG A 55 -10.74 -3.94 17.14
CA ARG A 55 -11.30 -4.18 15.81
C ARG A 55 -11.40 -2.88 15.00
N GLY A 56 -11.87 -1.79 15.60
CA GLY A 56 -11.94 -0.48 14.95
C GLY A 56 -10.56 0.00 14.51
N LYS A 57 -9.56 -0.12 15.38
CA LYS A 57 -8.17 0.26 15.10
C LYS A 57 -7.52 -0.61 14.03
N ALA A 58 -7.76 -1.92 14.05
CA ALA A 58 -7.27 -2.84 13.03
C ALA A 58 -7.92 -2.59 11.67
N ILE A 59 -9.21 -2.24 11.62
CA ILE A 59 -9.89 -1.88 10.37
C ILE A 59 -9.33 -0.56 9.83
N ASP A 60 -9.12 0.43 10.69
CA ASP A 60 -8.56 1.73 10.29
C ASP A 60 -7.13 1.60 9.76
N GLU A 61 -6.28 0.81 10.43
CA GLU A 61 -4.92 0.51 9.99
C GLU A 61 -4.89 -0.22 8.63
N VAL A 62 -5.81 -1.17 8.40
CA VAL A 62 -5.93 -1.85 7.10
C VAL A 62 -6.42 -0.90 6.02
N VAL A 63 -7.35 0.01 6.32
CA VAL A 63 -7.87 1.00 5.37
C VAL A 63 -6.82 2.07 5.01
N GLU A 64 -6.03 2.54 5.98
CA GLU A 64 -4.88 3.40 5.71
C GLU A 64 -3.85 2.67 4.85
N THR A 65 -3.49 1.44 5.22
CA THR A 65 -2.53 0.63 4.49
C THR A 65 -2.99 0.39 3.04
N GLU A 66 -4.27 0.09 2.80
CA GLU A 66 -4.80 -0.09 1.45
C GLU A 66 -4.80 1.21 0.63
N ARG A 67 -5.16 2.35 1.23
CA ARG A 67 -5.14 3.66 0.53
C ARG A 67 -3.73 4.13 0.20
N GLU A 68 -2.76 3.87 1.06
CA GLU A 68 -1.35 4.14 0.79
C GLU A 68 -0.79 3.23 -0.30
N VAL A 69 -1.10 1.93 -0.23
CA VAL A 69 -0.67 0.93 -1.23
C VAL A 69 -1.31 1.17 -2.60
N GLU A 70 -2.59 1.56 -2.68
CA GLU A 70 -3.25 1.88 -3.95
C GLU A 70 -2.72 3.16 -4.60
N ARG A 71 -2.48 4.22 -3.82
CA ARG A 71 -1.93 5.48 -4.36
C ARG A 71 -0.47 5.31 -4.79
N ALA A 72 0.33 4.56 -4.03
CA ALA A 72 1.70 4.21 -4.40
C ALA A 72 1.74 3.33 -5.67
N ARG A 73 0.84 2.33 -5.78
CA ARG A 73 0.73 1.46 -6.97
C ARG A 73 0.23 2.19 -8.21
N GLY A 74 -0.70 3.14 -8.06
CA GLY A 74 -1.21 3.96 -9.16
C GLY A 74 -0.14 4.84 -9.78
N MET A 75 0.64 5.56 -8.96
CA MET A 75 1.70 6.44 -9.42
C MET A 75 2.91 5.66 -9.96
N ALA A 76 3.25 4.52 -9.36
CA ALA A 76 4.29 3.63 -9.88
C ALA A 76 3.94 3.07 -11.27
N ARG A 77 2.66 2.73 -11.52
CA ARG A 77 2.22 2.21 -12.82
C ARG A 77 2.31 3.28 -13.93
N VAL A 78 2.02 4.55 -13.61
CA VAL A 78 2.18 5.65 -14.59
C VAL A 78 3.65 5.83 -14.99
N SER A 79 4.57 5.81 -14.02
CA SER A 79 6.01 5.87 -14.33
C SER A 79 6.44 4.71 -15.23
N GLN A 80 6.02 3.49 -14.91
CA GLN A 80 6.35 2.30 -15.73
C GLN A 80 5.84 2.41 -17.16
N VAL A 81 4.62 2.93 -17.37
CA VAL A 81 4.07 3.11 -18.72
C VAL A 81 4.88 4.15 -19.49
N VAL A 82 5.21 5.28 -18.87
CA VAL A 82 6.04 6.32 -19.50
C VAL A 82 7.42 5.78 -19.84
N ASP A 83 8.07 5.06 -18.93
CA ASP A 83 9.38 4.43 -19.16
C ASP A 83 9.32 3.45 -20.33
N TYR A 84 8.26 2.61 -20.39
CA TYR A 84 8.06 1.67 -21.50
C TYR A 84 7.91 2.36 -22.85
N ILE A 85 7.16 3.48 -22.91
CA ILE A 85 7.03 4.28 -24.13
C ILE A 85 8.39 4.83 -24.58
N PHE A 86 9.22 5.32 -23.66
CA PHE A 86 10.57 5.78 -23.98
C PHE A 86 11.45 4.64 -24.51
N TYR A 87 11.42 3.47 -23.86
CA TYR A 87 12.14 2.29 -24.35
C TYR A 87 11.71 1.86 -25.75
N LEU A 88 10.40 1.93 -26.05
CA LEU A 88 9.87 1.66 -27.38
C LEU A 88 10.38 2.67 -28.41
N ILE A 89 10.39 3.97 -28.08
CA ILE A 89 10.93 5.02 -28.93
C ILE A 89 12.42 4.78 -29.21
N TYR A 90 13.22 4.44 -28.20
CA TYR A 90 14.63 4.12 -28.39
C TYR A 90 14.85 2.91 -29.29
N ALA A 91 14.08 1.85 -29.11
CA ALA A 91 14.17 0.65 -29.95
C ALA A 91 13.89 0.98 -31.42
N LEU A 92 12.85 1.78 -31.68
CA LEU A 92 12.49 2.19 -33.04
C LEU A 92 13.57 3.09 -33.68
N LEU A 93 14.10 4.06 -32.94
CA LEU A 93 15.18 4.94 -33.43
C LEU A 93 16.50 4.18 -33.64
N ALA A 94 16.84 3.27 -32.73
CA ALA A 94 18.01 2.41 -32.86
C ALA A 94 17.88 1.46 -34.06
N LEU A 95 16.69 0.89 -34.28
CA LEU A 95 16.43 0.07 -35.47
C LEU A 95 16.54 0.90 -36.76
N ARG A 96 16.02 2.14 -36.78
CA ARG A 96 16.21 3.07 -37.90
C ARG A 96 17.70 3.34 -38.15
N LEU A 97 18.47 3.60 -37.09
CA LEU A 97 19.92 3.81 -37.17
C LEU A 97 20.63 2.58 -37.74
N LEU A 98 20.29 1.39 -37.25
CA LEU A 98 20.87 0.12 -37.71
C LEU A 98 20.57 -0.09 -39.20
N LEU A 99 19.32 0.08 -39.62
CA LEU A 99 18.93 -0.02 -41.03
C LEU A 99 19.67 0.99 -41.92
N ALA A 100 19.87 2.22 -41.42
CA ALA A 100 20.64 3.24 -42.13
C ALA A 100 22.14 2.88 -42.24
N LEU A 101 22.72 2.29 -41.18
CA LEU A 101 24.12 1.88 -41.14
C LEU A 101 24.40 0.67 -42.04
N LEU A 102 23.43 -0.25 -42.13
CA LEU A 102 23.47 -1.40 -43.03
C LEU A 102 23.21 -1.04 -44.50
N ALA A 103 23.02 0.25 -44.83
CA ALA A 103 22.62 0.72 -46.15
C ALA A 103 21.39 -0.07 -46.70
N ALA A 104 20.42 -0.34 -45.82
CA ALA A 104 19.28 -1.17 -46.15
C ALA A 104 18.49 -0.59 -47.33
N ARG A 105 18.04 -1.47 -48.24
CA ARG A 105 17.28 -1.05 -49.42
C ARG A 105 15.97 -0.42 -48.98
N SER A 106 15.76 0.84 -49.35
CA SER A 106 14.53 1.61 -49.09
C SER A 106 13.28 1.04 -49.78
N THR A 107 13.45 0.09 -50.69
CA THR A 107 12.36 -0.65 -51.33
C THR A 107 11.80 -1.79 -50.48
N ALA A 108 12.45 -2.17 -49.38
CA ALA A 108 11.94 -3.20 -48.48
C ALA A 108 10.79 -2.63 -47.63
N GLY A 109 9.63 -3.32 -47.63
CA GLY A 109 8.44 -2.88 -46.90
C GLY A 109 8.66 -2.69 -45.39
N PHE A 110 9.53 -3.51 -44.78
CA PHE A 110 9.92 -3.35 -43.38
C PHE A 110 10.66 -2.03 -43.12
N VAL A 111 11.57 -1.63 -44.00
CA VAL A 111 12.31 -0.36 -43.87
C VAL A 111 11.36 0.82 -44.00
N GLN A 112 10.42 0.76 -44.96
CA GLN A 112 9.40 1.80 -45.15
C GLN A 112 8.49 1.94 -43.92
N PHE A 113 8.06 0.82 -43.33
CA PHE A 113 7.26 0.83 -42.11
C PHE A 113 8.00 1.52 -40.95
N ILE A 114 9.24 1.11 -40.66
CA ILE A 114 10.04 1.73 -39.59
C ILE A 114 10.24 3.21 -39.87
N TYR A 115 10.54 3.59 -41.11
CA TYR A 115 10.77 4.99 -41.48
C TYR A 115 9.50 5.81 -41.31
N ALA A 116 8.33 5.28 -41.67
CA ALA A 116 7.04 5.95 -41.51
C ALA A 116 6.67 6.18 -40.03
N VAL A 117 6.84 5.17 -39.18
CA VAL A 117 6.52 5.28 -37.73
C VAL A 117 7.49 6.22 -37.02
N THR A 118 8.77 6.18 -37.38
CA THR A 118 9.79 7.03 -36.75
C THR A 118 9.89 8.42 -37.38
N ASP A 119 9.19 8.69 -38.48
CA ASP A 119 9.30 9.96 -39.19
C ASP A 119 8.85 11.17 -38.37
N PRO A 120 7.71 11.14 -37.66
CA PRO A 120 7.30 12.26 -36.81
C PRO A 120 8.28 12.55 -35.67
N LEU A 121 8.88 11.50 -35.10
CA LEU A 121 9.89 11.61 -34.04
C LEU A 121 11.22 12.16 -34.57
N TYR A 122 11.55 11.85 -35.83
CA TYR A 122 12.77 12.27 -36.48
C TYR A 122 12.67 13.65 -37.17
N ALA A 123 11.48 14.03 -37.63
CA ALA A 123 11.21 15.27 -38.36
C ALA A 123 11.82 16.53 -37.73
N PRO A 124 11.70 16.80 -36.41
CA PRO A 124 12.28 18.02 -35.83
C PRO A 124 13.82 18.02 -35.85
N PHE A 125 14.46 16.85 -35.87
CA PHE A 125 15.93 16.74 -35.92
C PHE A 125 16.47 16.72 -37.36
N ARG A 126 15.58 16.61 -38.35
CA ARG A 126 15.93 16.59 -39.77
C ARG A 126 16.42 17.97 -40.20
N GLY A 127 17.72 18.11 -40.40
CA GLY A 127 18.35 19.35 -40.89
C GLY A 127 18.95 20.25 -39.80
N ILE A 128 18.84 19.89 -38.51
CA ILE A 128 19.55 20.59 -37.43
C ILE A 128 21.07 20.38 -37.55
N VAL A 129 21.50 19.21 -38.03
CA VAL A 129 22.92 18.88 -38.21
C VAL A 129 23.17 18.45 -39.65
N ALA A 130 24.18 19.06 -40.28
CA ALA A 130 24.64 18.67 -41.60
C ALA A 130 24.92 17.17 -41.59
N SER A 131 24.23 16.42 -42.45
CA SER A 131 24.47 15.00 -42.66
C SER A 131 25.23 14.86 -43.98
N PRO A 132 26.57 14.83 -43.97
CA PRO A 132 27.30 14.46 -45.15
C PRO A 132 26.86 13.06 -45.56
N ARG A 133 26.23 12.96 -46.74
CA ARG A 133 26.03 11.67 -47.39
C ARG A 133 27.41 11.23 -47.87
N ALA A 134 27.96 10.16 -47.30
CA ALA A 134 29.21 9.62 -47.79
C ALA A 134 28.97 8.96 -49.15
N GLU A 135 29.87 9.20 -50.10
CA GLU A 135 29.86 8.53 -51.41
C GLU A 135 29.96 7.02 -51.19
N GLY A 136 28.88 6.29 -51.50
CA GLY A 136 28.74 4.86 -51.21
C GLY A 136 27.41 4.45 -50.56
N GLY A 137 26.51 5.39 -50.26
CA GLY A 137 25.17 5.10 -49.72
C GLY A 137 25.11 4.99 -48.20
N TYR A 138 26.26 5.09 -47.51
CA TYR A 138 26.34 5.23 -46.06
C TYR A 138 26.01 6.67 -45.68
N THR A 139 24.86 6.86 -45.03
CA THR A 139 24.54 8.17 -44.46
C THR A 139 25.02 8.15 -43.02
N LEU A 140 26.04 8.95 -42.67
CA LEU A 140 26.36 9.18 -41.26
C LEU A 140 25.16 9.87 -40.64
N ALA A 141 24.33 9.07 -39.97
CA ALA A 141 23.09 9.53 -39.40
C ALA A 141 23.33 10.21 -38.04
N LEU A 142 24.23 11.20 -38.02
CA LEU A 142 24.45 12.12 -36.91
C LEU A 142 23.11 12.65 -36.34
N PRO A 143 22.09 12.99 -37.16
CA PRO A 143 20.80 13.41 -36.64
C PRO A 143 20.05 12.32 -35.86
N ILE A 144 20.23 11.04 -36.20
CA ILE A 144 19.58 9.93 -35.46
C ILE A 144 20.27 9.72 -34.12
N VAL A 145 21.60 9.82 -34.06
CA VAL A 145 22.35 9.76 -32.80
C VAL A 145 21.92 10.89 -31.87
N ILE A 146 21.77 12.10 -32.40
CA ILE A 146 21.28 13.26 -31.64
C ILE A 146 19.84 13.05 -31.17
N ALA A 147 18.96 12.49 -32.02
CA ALA A 147 17.60 12.15 -31.60
C ALA A 147 17.63 11.21 -30.39
N ILE A 148 18.45 10.16 -30.40
CA ILE A 148 18.59 9.23 -29.26
C ILE A 148 19.05 9.97 -27.99
N ILE A 149 20.05 10.85 -28.11
CA ILE A 149 20.56 11.63 -26.96
C ILE A 149 19.48 12.56 -26.40
N VAL A 150 18.76 13.28 -27.26
CA VAL A 150 17.70 14.21 -26.83
C VAL A 150 16.56 13.46 -26.15
N TYR A 151 16.12 12.33 -26.70
CA TYR A 151 15.10 11.52 -26.05
C TYR A 151 15.61 10.96 -24.70
N ALA A 152 16.89 10.58 -24.58
CA ALA A 152 17.51 10.18 -23.31
C ALA A 152 17.45 11.28 -22.24
N LEU A 153 17.74 12.53 -22.64
CA LEU A 153 17.62 13.67 -21.73
C LEU A 153 16.16 13.94 -21.33
N LEU A 154 15.22 13.84 -22.28
CA LEU A 154 13.79 13.98 -21.99
C LEU A 154 13.29 12.90 -21.04
N HIS A 155 13.70 11.64 -21.24
CA HIS A 155 13.35 10.53 -20.35
C HIS A 155 13.86 10.74 -18.94
N LEU A 156 15.12 11.19 -18.79
CA LEU A 156 15.68 11.51 -17.48
C LEU A 156 14.93 12.66 -16.81
N GLY A 157 14.59 13.72 -17.55
CA GLY A 157 13.83 14.86 -17.04
C GLY A 157 12.43 14.47 -16.60
N ILE A 158 11.72 13.67 -17.40
CA ILE A 158 10.36 13.21 -17.07
C ILE A 158 10.39 12.23 -15.90
N ASN A 159 11.31 11.26 -15.88
CA ASN A 159 11.46 10.34 -14.75
C ASN A 159 11.82 11.11 -13.45
N GLY A 160 12.71 12.10 -13.55
CA GLY A 160 13.04 13.01 -12.46
C GLY A 160 11.82 13.78 -11.95
N LEU A 161 10.99 14.31 -12.85
CA LEU A 161 9.76 15.03 -12.50
C LEU A 161 8.72 14.10 -11.87
N LEU A 162 8.50 12.91 -12.44
CA LEU A 162 7.60 11.89 -11.91
C LEU A 162 8.04 11.45 -10.51
N ARG A 163 9.35 11.25 -10.31
CA ARG A 163 9.93 10.93 -9.00
C ARG A 163 9.74 12.06 -7.99
N LEU A 164 9.94 13.32 -8.40
CA LEU A 164 9.74 14.49 -7.54
C LEU A 164 8.29 14.60 -7.06
N ILE A 165 7.33 14.41 -7.97
CA ILE A 165 5.90 14.45 -7.66
C ILE A 165 5.52 13.28 -6.74
N ALA A 166 6.09 12.09 -6.96
CA ALA A 166 5.83 10.92 -6.12
C ALA A 166 6.40 11.07 -4.70
N HIS A 167 7.64 11.58 -4.53
CA HIS A 167 8.26 11.75 -3.21
C HIS A 167 7.60 12.83 -2.35
N ARG A 168 6.95 13.83 -2.95
CA ARG A 168 6.24 14.87 -2.17
C ARG A 168 5.05 14.31 -1.38
N LYS A 169 4.49 13.15 -1.76
CA LYS A 169 3.36 12.54 -1.05
C LYS A 169 3.77 11.70 0.17
N THR A 170 5.04 11.39 0.36
CA THR A 170 5.56 10.57 1.47
C THR A 170 6.00 11.40 2.69
N GLN A 171 5.67 12.68 2.75
CA GLN A 171 5.73 13.47 3.98
C GLN A 171 4.32 13.90 4.36
N ILE A 172 3.61 13.03 5.09
CA ILE A 172 2.49 13.39 5.95
C ILE A 172 2.72 12.64 7.26
#